data_AF-A0A2I0JDE4-F1
#
_entry.id   AF-A0A2I0JDE4-F1
#
_cell.length_a   1.000
_cell.length_b   1.000
_cell.length_c   1.000
_cell.angle_alpha   90.00
_cell.angle_beta   90.00
_cell.angle_gamma   90.00
#
_symmetry.space_group_name_H-M   'P 1'
#
loop_
_entity.id
_entity.type
_entity.pdbx_description
1 polymer ?
#
loop_
_entity_poly.entity_id
_entity_poly.type
_entity_poly.pdbx_seq_one_letter_code
_entity_poly.pdbx_strand_id
1 'polypeptide(L)' 'MLCSTEGPAVDFKHPINPIDSDENLSKSKRPLRFYNREIHSAAFCLPSFAKKVIDSKTK' A
#
# COMPACT_ATOMS: atom_id res chain seq x y z
N MET A 1 2.93 9.35 4.62
CA MET A 1 4.23 8.69 4.84
C MET A 1 3.96 7.35 5.47
N LEU A 2 4.57 6.29 4.95
CA LEU A 2 4.51 4.96 5.53
C LEU A 2 5.95 4.60 5.94
N CYS A 3 6.13 4.27 7.21
CA CYS A 3 7.42 3.95 7.81
C CYS A 3 7.23 2.74 8.73
N SER A 4 8.23 1.86 8.82
CA SER A 4 8.28 0.78 9.81
C SER A 4 9.36 1.08 10.84
N THR A 5 9.20 0.55 12.05
CA THR A 5 10.27 0.52 13.05
C THR A 5 11.32 -0.53 12.69
N GLU A 6 12.46 -0.50 13.37
CA GLU A 6 13.44 -1.58 13.30
C GLU A 6 12.82 -2.92 13.70
N GLY A 7 13.16 -3.99 12.97
CA GLY A 7 12.57 -5.31 13.14
C GLY A 7 12.39 -6.04 11.80
N PRO A 8 11.37 -6.92 11.69
CA PRO A 8 11.05 -7.61 10.44
C PRO A 8 10.82 -6.63 9.29
N ALA A 9 11.35 -6.96 8.10
CA ALA A 9 11.19 -6.12 6.92
C ALA A 9 9.71 -6.01 6.53
N VAL A 10 9.25 -4.79 6.26
CA VAL A 10 7.89 -4.51 5.82
C VAL A 10 7.92 -4.01 4.38
N ASP A 11 7.27 -4.75 3.48
CA ASP A 11 7.04 -4.31 2.11
C ASP A 11 5.69 -3.59 2.01
N PHE A 12 5.71 -2.26 2.09
CA PHE A 12 4.50 -1.45 1.96
C PHE A 12 3.91 -1.48 0.55
N LYS A 13 4.69 -1.84 -0.50
CA LYS A 13 4.22 -1.80 -1.89
C LYS A 13 3.34 -3.02 -2.23
N HIS A 14 3.59 -4.17 -1.58
CA HIS A 14 2.88 -5.41 -1.83
C HIS A 14 2.15 -5.88 -0.56
N PRO A 15 0.83 -5.64 -0.44
CA PRO A 15 0.09 -6.00 0.77
C PRO A 15 0.02 -7.53 0.94
N ILE A 16 0.52 -8.03 2.07
CA ILE A 16 0.54 -9.47 2.41
C ILE A 16 -0.87 -9.99 2.71
N ASN A 17 -1.73 -9.15 3.32
CA ASN A 17 -3.11 -9.49 3.64
C ASN A 17 -4.08 -8.39 3.15
N PRO A 18 -4.48 -8.40 1.87
CA PRO A 18 -5.39 -7.40 1.30
C PRO A 18 -6.82 -7.59 1.79
N ILE A 19 -7.52 -6.50 2.14
CA ILE A 19 -8.89 -6.53 2.68
C ILE A 19 -9.90 -7.07 1.65
N ASP A 20 -9.61 -6.89 0.36
CA ASP A 20 -10.40 -7.35 -0.78
C ASP A 20 -10.18 -8.82 -1.14
N SER A 21 -9.20 -9.50 -0.54
CA SER A 21 -8.94 -10.94 -0.81
C SER A 21 -9.80 -11.89 0.01
N ASP A 22 -10.44 -11.41 1.09
CA ASP A 22 -11.19 -12.25 2.01
C ASP A 22 -12.67 -11.89 1.99
N GLU A 23 -13.45 -12.69 1.26
CA GLU A 23 -14.91 -12.60 1.15
C GLU A 23 -15.60 -12.63 2.53
N ASN A 24 -14.97 -13.14 3.58
CA ASN A 24 -15.54 -13.10 4.94
C ASN A 24 -15.26 -11.79 5.69
N LEU A 25 -14.17 -11.09 5.35
CA LEU A 25 -13.83 -9.79 5.97
C LEU A 25 -14.69 -8.66 5.36
N SER A 26 -14.94 -8.75 4.05
CA SER A 26 -15.83 -7.86 3.29
C SER A 26 -17.32 -8.01 3.63
N LYS A 27 -17.73 -9.16 4.19
CA LYS A 27 -19.11 -9.40 4.71
C LYS A 27 -19.46 -8.62 5.97
N SER A 28 -18.47 -8.16 6.75
CA SER A 28 -18.76 -7.73 8.12
C SER A 28 -19.41 -6.35 8.24
N LYS A 29 -19.21 -5.38 7.32
CA LYS A 29 -19.72 -4.00 7.52
C LYS A 29 -20.19 -3.18 6.31
N ARG A 30 -19.79 -3.45 5.06
CA ARG A 30 -20.24 -2.85 3.77
C ARG A 30 -19.17 -3.09 2.68
N PRO A 31 -19.52 -3.05 1.38
CA PRO A 31 -18.53 -3.14 0.31
C PRO A 31 -17.51 -1.99 0.39
N LEU A 32 -16.26 -2.31 0.05
CA LEU A 32 -15.20 -1.32 -0.09
C LEU A 32 -15.57 -0.34 -1.22
N ARG A 33 -15.41 0.96 -0.96
CA ARG A 33 -15.79 2.00 -1.94
C ARG A 33 -14.66 2.37 -2.90
N PHE A 34 -13.40 2.09 -2.55
CA PHE A 34 -12.24 2.57 -3.29
C PHE A 34 -11.00 1.67 -3.17
N TYR A 35 -10.72 1.13 -1.98
CA TYR A 35 -9.55 0.29 -1.78
C TYR A 35 -9.68 -1.06 -2.49
N ASN A 36 -8.59 -1.48 -3.13
CA ASN A 36 -8.31 -2.86 -3.52
C ASN A 36 -6.78 -3.06 -3.59
N ARG A 37 -6.33 -4.31 -3.75
CA ARG A 37 -4.90 -4.66 -3.82
C ARG A 37 -4.16 -3.92 -4.93
N GLU A 38 -4.81 -3.69 -6.07
CA GLU A 38 -4.20 -3.04 -7.23
C GLU A 38 -3.96 -1.56 -6.97
N ILE A 39 -4.97 -0.84 -6.48
CA ILE A 39 -4.88 0.57 -6.08
C ILE A 39 -3.84 0.76 -4.97
N HIS A 40 -3.75 -0.17 -4.02
CA HIS A 40 -2.71 -0.14 -2.98
C HIS A 40 -1.31 -0.09 -3.60
N SER A 41 -1.04 -1.00 -4.53
CA SER A 41 0.27 -1.09 -5.19
C SER A 41 0.52 0.13 -6.09
N ALA A 42 -0.50 0.54 -6.86
CA ALA A 42 -0.44 1.67 -7.77
C ALA A 42 -0.27 3.02 -7.04
N ALA A 43 -0.70 3.15 -5.79
CA ALA A 43 -0.52 4.37 -4.99
C ALA A 43 0.97 4.75 -4.78
N PHE A 44 1.90 3.79 -4.94
CA PHE A 44 3.34 4.04 -4.87
C PHE A 44 3.96 4.40 -6.24
N CYS A 45 3.20 4.35 -7.32
CA CYS A 45 3.64 4.74 -8.66
C CYS A 45 3.59 6.27 -8.80
N LEU A 46 4.64 6.94 -8.32
CA LEU A 46 4.74 8.39 -8.38
C LEU A 46 5.17 8.89 -9.77
N PRO A 47 4.68 10.06 -10.22
CA PRO A 47 5.21 10.73 -11.40
C PRO A 47 6.71 10.99 -11.29
N SER A 48 7.40 11.03 -12.44
CA SER A 48 8.87 11.11 -12.51
C SER A 48 9.49 12.26 -11.70
N PHE A 49 8.84 13.42 -11.67
CA PHE A 49 9.36 14.57 -10.92
C PHE A 49 9.33 14.33 -9.40
N ALA A 50 8.25 13.74 -8.89
CA ALA A 50 8.08 13.45 -7.46
C ALA A 50 8.97 12.27 -7.04
N LYS A 51 9.03 11.22 -7.86
CA LYS A 51 9.87 10.04 -7.64
C LYS A 51 11.34 10.43 -7.44
N LYS A 52 11.89 11.29 -8.30
CA LYS A 52 13.28 11.78 -8.20
C LYS A 52 13.57 12.48 -6.86
N VAL A 53 12.64 13.28 -6.37
CA VAL A 53 12.81 14.04 -5.12
C VAL A 53 12.68 13.13 -3.90
N ILE A 54 11.77 12.17 -3.92
CA ILE A 54 11.54 11.27 -2.80
C ILE A 54 12.64 10.21 -2.72
N ASP A 55 13.00 9.55 -3.83
CA ASP A 55 14.05 8.53 -3.85
C ASP A 55 15.43 9.10 -3.50
N SER A 56 15.69 10.38 -3.78
CA SER A 56 16.96 11.04 -3.39
C SER A 56 17.04 11.37 -1.90
N LYS A 57 15.90 11.42 -1.20
CA LYS A 57 15.78 11.64 0.25
C LYS A 57 15.85 10.33 1.04
N THR A 58 15.66 9.18 0.39
CA THR A 58 15.69 7.84 1.01
C THR A 58 17.08 7.20 0.99
N LYS A 59 18.12 7.94 0.59
CA LYS A 59 19.53 7.53 0.62
C LYS A 59 20.25 8.02 1.86
#